data_AF-A0A1B0DDT3-F1
#
_entry.id   AF-A0A1B0DDT3-F1
#
_cell.length_a   1.000
_cell.length_b   1.000
_cell.length_c   1.000
_cell.angle_alpha   90.00
_cell.angle_beta   90.00
_cell.angle_gamma   90.00
#
_symmetry.space_group_name_H-M   'P 1'
#
loop_
_entity.id
_entity.type
_entity.pdbx_description
1 polymer ?
#
loop_
_entity_poly.entity_id
_entity_poly.type
_entity_poly.pdbx_seq_one_letter_code
_entity_poly.pdbx_strand_id
1 'polypeptide(L)'
;MLSSYTANLAAFLTMERMDATIESAEDLAKQSKIKYGAVIGGSTLSFFKESNFSTYQRMWAAMESARPSVFAKNNEEGMERVKKGKRLYAFLMESTTLEYITERNCELTQVGGLLDSKGYGIAMPVKSAMY
;
A
#
# COMPACT_ATOMS: atom_id res chain seq x y z
N MET A 1 -28.67 -23.01 -26.58
CA MET A 1 -27.20 -22.82 -26.59
C MET A 1 -26.73 -21.36 -26.56
N LEU A 2 -27.61 -20.34 -26.63
CA LEU A 2 -27.20 -18.93 -26.41
C LEU A 2 -27.08 -18.54 -24.93
N SER A 3 -27.97 -19.04 -24.05
CA SER A 3 -27.94 -18.70 -22.62
C SER A 3 -26.67 -19.12 -21.89
N SER A 4 -26.02 -20.20 -22.33
CA SER A 4 -24.76 -20.66 -21.72
C SER A 4 -23.59 -19.75 -22.09
N TYR A 5 -23.59 -19.18 -23.30
CA TYR A 5 -22.54 -18.27 -23.77
C TYR A 5 -22.66 -16.90 -23.12
N THR A 6 -23.89 -16.39 -22.98
CA THR A 6 -24.15 -15.15 -22.25
C THR A 6 -23.94 -15.32 -20.75
N ALA A 7 -24.27 -16.49 -20.18
CA ALA A 7 -23.99 -16.80 -18.77
C ALA A 7 -22.50 -16.92 -18.48
N ASN A 8 -21.72 -17.60 -19.32
CA ASN A 8 -20.27 -17.73 -19.14
C ASN A 8 -19.55 -16.39 -19.34
N LEU A 9 -19.97 -15.59 -20.33
CA LEU A 9 -19.42 -14.26 -20.54
C LEU A 9 -19.78 -13.31 -19.38
N ALA A 10 -21.03 -13.33 -18.91
CA ALA A 10 -21.46 -12.54 -17.76
C ALA A 10 -20.75 -12.97 -16.47
N ALA A 11 -20.58 -14.27 -16.23
CA ALA A 11 -19.81 -14.81 -15.11
C ALA A 11 -18.33 -14.41 -15.17
N PHE A 12 -17.74 -14.37 -16.37
CA PHE A 12 -16.36 -13.91 -16.57
C PHE A 12 -16.22 -12.39 -16.30
N LEU A 13 -17.14 -11.58 -16.83
CA LEU A 13 -17.16 -10.13 -16.64
C LEU A 13 -17.45 -9.73 -15.18
N THR A 14 -18.26 -10.50 -14.45
CA THR A 14 -18.47 -10.27 -13.01
C THR A 14 -17.30 -10.79 -12.19
N MET A 15 -16.61 -11.86 -12.62
CA MET A 15 -15.33 -12.28 -12.02
C MET A 15 -14.25 -11.20 -12.15
N GLU A 16 -14.12 -10.54 -13.31
CA GLU A 16 -13.18 -9.41 -13.49
C GLU A 16 -13.52 -8.22 -12.59
N ARG A 17 -14.80 -7.99 -12.31
CA ARG A 17 -15.27 -6.94 -11.39
C ARG A 17 -15.23 -7.33 -9.90
N MET A 18 -15.13 -8.64 -9.59
CA MET A 18 -15.04 -9.17 -8.23
C MET A 18 -13.60 -9.27 -7.70
N ASP A 19 -12.59 -8.79 -8.45
CA ASP A 19 -11.25 -8.63 -7.93
C ASP A 19 -11.29 -7.49 -6.89
N ALA A 20 -11.31 -7.88 -5.61
CA ALA A 20 -11.53 -7.03 -4.44
C ALA A 20 -11.08 -5.59 -4.65
N THR A 21 -12.05 -4.68 -4.81
CA THR A 21 -11.81 -3.24 -4.78
C THR A 21 -11.37 -2.91 -3.36
N ILE A 22 -10.08 -2.98 -3.11
CA ILE A 22 -9.52 -2.36 -1.91
C ILE A 22 -9.82 -0.88 -2.05
N GLU A 23 -10.55 -0.32 -1.10
CA GLU A 23 -10.87 1.11 -1.05
C GLU A 23 -10.21 1.78 0.17
N SER A 24 -9.83 0.97 1.17
CA SER A 24 -9.29 1.45 2.45
C SER A 24 -8.19 0.55 3.03
N ALA A 25 -7.45 1.08 4.01
CA ALA A 25 -6.49 0.28 4.79
C ALA A 25 -7.20 -0.80 5.63
N GLU A 26 -8.43 -0.55 6.06
CA GLU A 26 -9.28 -1.51 6.75
C GLU A 26 -9.58 -2.72 5.87
N ASP A 27 -9.82 -2.52 4.58
CA ASP A 27 -10.05 -3.62 3.65
C ASP A 27 -8.80 -4.46 3.48
N LEU A 28 -7.62 -3.83 3.36
CA LEU A 28 -6.33 -4.53 3.35
C LEU A 28 -6.11 -5.36 4.61
N ALA A 29 -6.49 -4.84 5.77
CA ALA A 29 -6.33 -5.51 7.06
C ALA A 29 -7.28 -6.71 7.25
N LYS A 30 -8.45 -6.71 6.59
CA LYS A 30 -9.47 -7.78 6.70
C LYS A 30 -9.20 -8.99 5.80
N GLN A 31 -8.29 -8.86 4.85
CA GLN A 31 -8.01 -9.88 3.83
C GLN A 31 -6.54 -10.33 3.84
N SER A 32 -6.23 -11.43 3.14
CA SER A 32 -4.88 -12.02 3.10
C SER A 32 -4.33 -12.28 1.68
N LYS A 33 -5.15 -12.06 0.64
CA LYS A 33 -4.85 -12.26 -0.79
C LYS A 33 -3.84 -11.22 -1.29
N ILE A 34 -4.14 -9.94 -1.09
CA ILE A 34 -3.30 -8.81 -1.49
C ILE A 34 -2.30 -8.57 -0.38
N LYS A 35 -1.01 -8.75 -0.70
CA LYS A 35 0.07 -8.44 0.23
C LYS A 35 0.33 -6.94 0.23
N TYR A 36 0.89 -6.44 1.32
CA TYR A 36 1.26 -5.02 1.40
C TYR A 36 2.54 -4.87 2.19
N GLY A 37 3.29 -3.82 1.89
CA GLY A 37 4.56 -3.54 2.53
C GLY A 37 4.92 -2.06 2.48
N ALA A 38 6.03 -1.73 3.14
CA ALA A 38 6.61 -0.40 3.19
C ALA A 38 8.15 -0.49 3.05
N VAL A 39 8.82 0.66 2.97
CA VAL A 39 10.29 0.70 3.00
C VAL A 39 10.82 0.23 4.34
N ILE A 40 11.80 -0.68 4.32
CA ILE A 40 12.44 -1.18 5.53
C ILE A 40 13.19 -0.04 6.25
N GLY A 41 12.95 0.11 7.56
CA GLY A 41 13.53 1.20 8.35
C GLY A 41 12.96 2.60 8.05
N GLY A 42 11.93 2.71 7.21
CA GLY A 42 11.27 3.98 6.91
C GLY A 42 10.30 4.45 8.01
N SER A 43 9.95 5.74 7.98
CA SER A 43 8.96 6.38 8.86
C SER A 43 7.59 5.68 8.81
N THR A 44 7.15 5.28 7.61
CA THR A 44 5.90 4.55 7.38
C THR A 44 5.91 3.18 8.05
N LEU A 45 7.04 2.48 8.04
CA LEU A 45 7.18 1.19 8.71
C LEU A 45 7.04 1.34 10.23
N SER A 46 7.77 2.30 10.81
CA SER A 46 7.71 2.60 12.24
C SER A 46 6.30 3.02 12.68
N PHE A 47 5.57 3.75 11.84
CA PHE A 47 4.18 4.10 12.09
C PHE A 47 3.30 2.87 12.33
N PHE A 48 3.35 1.85 11.47
CA PHE A 48 2.55 0.64 11.67
C PHE A 48 3.00 -0.16 12.89
N LYS A 49 4.32 -0.20 13.14
CA LYS A 49 4.90 -0.89 14.29
C LYS A 49 4.49 -0.28 15.63
N GLU A 50 4.43 1.04 15.72
CA GLU A 50 4.18 1.80 16.95
C GLU A 50 2.72 2.23 17.10
N SER A 51 1.86 1.93 16.12
CA SER A 51 0.47 2.35 16.15
C SER A 51 -0.32 1.71 17.30
N ASN A 52 -1.18 2.52 17.94
CA ASN A 52 -2.16 2.05 18.92
C ASN A 52 -3.50 1.65 18.29
N PHE A 53 -3.66 1.81 16.97
CA PHE A 53 -4.92 1.48 16.30
C PHE A 53 -4.94 0.00 15.92
N SER A 54 -5.99 -0.71 16.34
CA SER A 54 -6.08 -2.17 16.18
C SER A 54 -5.95 -2.64 14.71
N THR A 55 -6.47 -1.87 13.76
CA THR A 55 -6.33 -2.15 12.31
C THR A 55 -4.86 -2.14 11.90
N TYR A 56 -4.11 -1.11 12.28
CA TYR A 56 -2.71 -0.94 11.89
C TYR A 56 -1.77 -1.93 12.60
N GLN A 57 -2.09 -2.32 13.84
CA GLN A 57 -1.39 -3.40 14.53
C GLN A 57 -1.55 -4.74 13.82
N ARG A 58 -2.76 -5.06 13.32
CA ARG A 58 -2.99 -6.26 12.50
C ARG A 58 -2.22 -6.20 11.20
N MET A 59 -2.20 -5.03 10.55
CA MET A 59 -1.40 -4.82 9.34
C MET A 59 0.09 -5.03 9.61
N TRP A 60 0.62 -4.50 10.71
CA TRP A 60 2.00 -4.73 11.13
C TRP A 60 2.29 -6.22 11.31
N ALA A 61 1.47 -6.93 12.08
CA ALA A 61 1.65 -8.36 12.31
C ALA A 61 1.63 -9.17 11.00
N ALA A 62 0.74 -8.80 10.06
CA ALA A 62 0.69 -9.41 8.73
C ALA A 62 1.95 -9.12 7.90
N MET A 63 2.50 -7.91 7.97
CA MET A 63 3.75 -7.55 7.28
C MET A 63 4.96 -8.29 7.87
N GLU A 64 5.08 -8.32 9.20
CA GLU A 64 6.20 -8.95 9.91
C GLU A 64 6.23 -10.48 9.72
N SER A 65 5.06 -11.11 9.74
CA SER A 65 4.92 -12.57 9.56
C SER A 65 5.03 -13.01 8.10
N ALA A 66 4.96 -12.10 7.12
CA ALA A 66 4.93 -12.45 5.71
C ALA A 66 6.23 -13.11 5.23
N ARG A 67 6.07 -14.22 4.48
CA ARG A 67 7.16 -14.93 3.80
C ARG A 67 6.73 -15.19 2.35
N PRO A 68 7.51 -14.76 1.33
CA PRO A 68 8.73 -13.95 1.41
C PRO A 68 8.46 -12.53 1.95
N SER A 69 9.52 -11.81 2.31
CA SER A 69 9.43 -10.45 2.87
C SER A 69 8.59 -9.54 1.96
N VAL A 70 7.67 -8.80 2.55
CA VAL A 70 6.86 -7.77 1.87
C VAL A 70 7.55 -6.40 1.87
N PHE A 71 8.60 -6.21 2.66
CA PHE A 71 9.32 -4.95 2.72
C PHE A 71 10.17 -4.72 1.47
N ALA A 72 10.32 -3.46 1.08
CA ALA A 72 11.21 -3.01 0.00
C ALA A 72 12.39 -2.22 0.59
N LYS A 73 13.52 -2.16 -0.11
CA LYS A 73 14.70 -1.38 0.32
C LYS A 73 14.52 0.12 0.10
N ASN A 74 13.76 0.50 -0.91
CA ASN A 74 13.47 1.89 -1.27
C ASN A 74 12.13 2.00 -2.00
N ASN A 75 11.70 3.24 -2.30
CA ASN A 75 10.42 3.52 -2.95
C ASN A 75 10.36 2.98 -4.39
N GLU A 76 11.48 2.96 -5.11
CA GLU A 76 11.53 2.50 -6.49
C GLU A 76 11.34 0.98 -6.61
N GLU A 77 11.99 0.20 -5.73
CA GLU A 77 11.75 -1.24 -5.62
C GLU A 77 10.29 -1.53 -5.23
N GLY A 78 9.74 -0.77 -4.28
CA GLY A 78 8.34 -0.89 -3.88
C GLY A 78 7.38 -0.63 -5.04
N MET A 79 7.63 0.44 -5.80
CA MET A 79 6.87 0.80 -6.99
C MET A 79 6.93 -0.30 -8.07
N GLU A 80 8.13 -0.77 -8.41
CA GLU A 80 8.28 -1.86 -9.39
C GLU A 80 7.55 -3.12 -8.96
N ARG A 81 7.56 -3.43 -7.66
CA ARG A 81 6.89 -4.60 -7.11
C ARG A 81 5.36 -4.48 -7.24
N VAL A 82 4.80 -3.28 -7.09
CA VAL A 82 3.36 -3.05 -7.35
C VAL A 82 3.03 -3.32 -8.82
N LYS A 83 3.83 -2.77 -9.76
CA LYS A 83 3.62 -2.97 -11.20
C LYS A 83 3.71 -4.45 -11.60
N LYS A 84 4.75 -5.15 -11.12
CA LYS A 84 4.96 -6.58 -11.37
C LYS A 84 3.95 -7.46 -10.64
N GLY A 85 3.39 -6.96 -9.54
CA GLY A 85 2.51 -7.67 -8.62
C GLY A 85 1.09 -7.93 -9.14
N LYS A 86 0.72 -7.44 -10.34
CA LYS A 86 -0.59 -7.68 -10.99
C LYS A 86 -1.77 -7.52 -10.02
N ARG A 87 -1.79 -6.41 -9.26
CA ARG A 87 -2.82 -6.06 -8.25
C ARG A 87 -2.87 -6.95 -7.00
N LEU A 88 -1.90 -7.84 -6.80
CA LEU A 88 -1.76 -8.69 -5.59
C LEU A 88 -0.78 -8.12 -4.56
N TYR A 89 -0.23 -6.94 -4.82
CA TYR A 89 0.68 -6.24 -3.92
C TYR A 89 0.36 -4.74 -3.89
N ALA A 90 0.18 -4.20 -2.68
CA ALA A 90 0.04 -2.78 -2.42
C ALA A 90 1.29 -2.25 -1.68
N PHE A 91 1.62 -0.98 -1.88
CA PHE A 91 2.80 -0.38 -1.26
C PHE A 91 2.43 0.90 -0.53
N LEU A 92 2.86 0.98 0.72
CA LEU A 92 2.57 2.06 1.64
C LEU A 92 3.78 3.02 1.65
N MET A 93 3.53 4.28 1.30
CA MET A 93 4.56 5.31 1.19
C MET A 93 4.00 6.68 1.65
N GLU A 94 4.88 7.67 1.79
CA GLU A 94 4.51 9.04 2.15
C GLU A 94 3.72 9.73 1.03
N SER A 95 2.78 10.60 1.41
CA SER A 95 1.83 11.25 0.50
C SER A 95 2.49 12.04 -0.63
N THR A 96 3.52 12.83 -0.30
CA THR A 96 4.28 13.64 -1.27
C THR A 96 4.96 12.78 -2.33
N THR A 97 5.53 11.65 -1.91
CA THR A 97 6.18 10.71 -2.84
C THR A 97 5.15 9.98 -3.68
N LEU A 98 4.01 9.60 -3.08
CA LEU A 98 2.91 8.95 -3.78
C LEU A 98 2.34 9.84 -4.90
N GLU A 99 2.03 11.09 -4.58
CA GLU A 99 1.53 12.09 -5.53
C GLU A 99 2.52 12.27 -6.68
N TYR A 100 3.80 12.53 -6.38
CA TYR A 100 4.85 12.69 -7.39
C TYR A 100 4.97 11.50 -8.35
N ILE A 101 4.89 10.26 -7.83
CA ILE A 101 5.04 9.03 -8.61
C ILE A 101 3.79 8.75 -9.45
N THR A 102 2.60 8.90 -8.87
CA THR A 102 1.33 8.62 -9.55
C THR A 102 1.05 9.62 -10.67
N GLU A 103 1.42 10.90 -10.50
CA GLU A 103 1.36 11.90 -11.58
C GLU A 103 2.22 11.54 -12.79
N ARG A 104 3.37 10.88 -12.56
CA ARG A 104 4.31 10.50 -13.61
C ARG A 104 4.05 9.11 -14.18
N ASN A 105 3.25 8.30 -13.50
CA ASN A 105 3.07 6.92 -13.85
C ASN A 105 1.61 6.50 -13.79
N CYS A 106 0.95 6.54 -14.95
CA CYS A 106 -0.46 6.22 -15.10
C CYS A 106 -0.81 4.74 -14.81
N GLU A 107 0.18 3.85 -14.64
CA GLU A 107 -0.04 2.47 -14.21
C GLU A 107 -0.32 2.34 -12.71
N LEU A 108 -0.10 3.42 -11.96
CA LEU A 108 -0.26 3.48 -10.52
C LEU A 108 -1.41 4.41 -10.16
N THR A 109 -2.09 4.07 -9.08
CA THR A 109 -3.20 4.87 -8.56
C THR A 109 -3.13 4.88 -7.04
N GLN A 110 -3.48 6.00 -6.44
CA GLN A 110 -3.71 6.06 -5.01
C GLN A 110 -5.08 5.44 -4.70
N VAL A 111 -5.10 4.59 -3.68
CA VAL A 111 -6.31 3.97 -3.15
C VAL A 111 -6.56 4.51 -1.76
N GLY A 112 -7.79 5.00 -1.52
CA GLY A 112 -8.20 5.56 -0.24
C GLY A 112 -7.56 6.92 0.07
N GLY A 113 -7.75 7.35 1.32
CA GLY A 113 -7.23 8.61 1.85
C GLY A 113 -5.86 8.48 2.51
N LEU A 114 -5.38 9.59 3.07
CA LEU A 114 -4.18 9.61 3.90
C LEU A 114 -4.44 8.87 5.22
N LEU A 115 -3.46 8.09 5.67
CA LEU A 115 -3.56 7.30 6.91
C LEU A 115 -3.14 8.11 8.15
N ASP A 116 -2.37 9.17 7.95
CA ASP A 116 -1.94 10.11 8.97
C ASP A 116 -1.69 11.50 8.35
N SER A 117 -1.36 12.47 9.21
CA SER A 117 -0.90 13.79 8.79
C SER A 117 0.50 14.01 9.35
N LYS A 118 1.51 13.87 8.49
CA LYS A 118 2.93 14.10 8.80
C LYS A 118 3.50 15.18 7.89
N GLY A 119 4.51 15.89 8.38
CA GLY A 119 5.22 16.93 7.65
C GLY A 119 6.73 16.81 7.82
N TYR A 120 7.47 17.42 6.89
CA TYR A 120 8.92 17.52 6.99
C TYR A 120 9.35 18.72 7.84
N GLY A 121 10.42 18.53 8.60
CA GLY A 121 11.04 19.57 9.41
C GLY A 121 12.55 19.55 9.29
N ILE A 122 13.20 20.68 9.58
CA ILE A 122 14.66 20.81 9.57
C ILE A 122 15.16 20.46 10.98
N ALA A 123 15.94 19.38 11.10
CA ALA A 123 16.56 18.98 12.37
C ALA A 123 17.93 19.67 12.54
N MET A 124 18.18 20.24 13.71
CA MET A 124 19.46 20.83 14.09
C MET A 124 19.94 20.28 15.43
N PRO A 125 21.26 20.24 15.69
CA PRO A 125 21.80 19.86 17.00
C PRO A 125 21.23 20.75 18.11
N VAL A 126 20.94 20.14 19.26
CA VAL A 126 20.48 20.88 20.44
C VAL A 126 21.60 21.85 20.85
N LYS A 127 21.30 23.16 20.87
CA LYS A 127 22.23 24.29 21.12
C LYS A 127 23.12 24.72 19.95
N SER A 128 22.80 24.39 18.69
CA SER A 128 23.40 25.13 17.58
C SER A 128 22.93 26.60 17.63
N ALA A 129 23.86 27.55 17.68
CA ALA A 129 23.52 28.95 17.48
C ALA A 129 22.94 29.09 16.06
N MET A 130 21.63 29.31 15.95
CA MET A 130 21.12 30.01 14.78
C MET A 130 21.66 31.43 14.91
N TYR A 131 22.55 31.80 13.99
CA TYR A 131 23.14 33.15 13.94
C TYR A 131 22.06 34.22 14.06
#